data_AF-A0A2E7QRT5-F1
#
_entry.id   AF-A0A2E7QRT5-F1
#
_cell.length_a   1.000
_cell.length_b   1.000
_cell.length_c   1.000
_cell.angle_alpha   90.00
_cell.angle_beta   90.00
_cell.angle_gamma   90.00
#
_symmetry.space_group_name_H-M   'P 1'
#
loop_
_entity.id
_entity.type
_entity.pdbx_description
1 polymer ?
#
loop_
_entity_poly.entity_id
_entity_poly.type
_entity_poly.pdbx_seq_one_letter_code
_entity_poly.pdbx_strand_id
1 'polypeptide(L)'
;MTKHTRALKQAEQAYAKATNKLEKLQIQHENMQQSLNENEQDNTEDIQKELSAIIERISEAITVRKKAKSKVAEAEMFVMRNKY
;
A
#
# COMPACT_ATOMS: atom_id res chain seq x y z
N MET A 1 14.97 -21.93 11.88
CA MET A 1 14.50 -20.54 12.12
C MET A 1 13.84 -20.47 13.49
N THR A 2 14.20 -19.50 14.33
CA THR A 2 13.57 -19.29 15.65
C THR A 2 12.19 -18.64 15.46
N LYS A 3 11.32 -18.70 16.48
CA LYS A 3 9.97 -18.06 16.41
C LYS A 3 10.06 -16.57 16.05
N HIS A 4 11.13 -15.91 16.48
CA HIS A 4 11.36 -14.47 16.29
C HIS A 4 11.76 -14.13 14.85
N THR A 5 12.61 -14.94 14.21
CA THR A 5 12.93 -14.76 12.78
C THR A 5 11.71 -15.02 11.89
N ARG A 6 10.78 -15.89 12.33
CA ARG A 6 9.53 -16.13 11.61
C ARG A 6 8.58 -14.93 11.69
N ALA A 7 8.49 -14.27 12.85
CA ALA A 7 7.68 -13.05 13.02
C ALA A 7 8.20 -11.90 12.15
N LEU A 8 9.51 -11.70 12.10
CA LEU A 8 10.14 -10.72 11.21
C LEU A 8 9.80 -10.98 9.73
N LYS A 9 10.00 -12.21 9.26
CA LYS A 9 9.67 -12.59 7.88
C LYS A 9 8.19 -12.36 7.52
N GLN A 10 7.28 -12.60 8.47
CA GLN A 10 5.85 -12.32 8.26
C GLN A 10 5.55 -10.82 8.18
N ALA A 11 6.21 -10.01 9.01
CA ALA A 11 6.07 -8.56 8.97
C ALA A 11 6.60 -7.99 7.63
N GLU A 12 7.76 -8.47 7.17
CA GLU A 12 8.34 -8.10 5.87
C GLU A 12 7.40 -8.44 4.70
N GLN A 13 6.84 -9.66 4.71
CA GLN A 13 5.86 -10.07 3.71
C GLN A 13 4.60 -9.21 3.73
N ALA A 14 4.10 -8.84 4.92
CA ALA A 14 2.95 -7.95 5.05
C ALA A 14 3.26 -6.54 4.51
N TYR A 15 4.45 -6.01 4.78
CA TYR A 15 4.91 -4.73 4.26
C TYR A 15 5.04 -4.74 2.74
N ALA A 16 5.63 -5.80 2.16
CA ALA A 16 5.73 -5.99 0.72
C ALA A 16 4.34 -6.04 0.07
N LYS A 17 3.40 -6.80 0.64
CA LYS A 17 2.01 -6.86 0.16
C LYS A 17 1.31 -5.49 0.21
N ALA A 18 1.49 -4.73 1.29
CA ALA A 18 0.92 -3.39 1.42
C ALA A 18 1.52 -2.41 0.40
N THR A 19 2.81 -2.53 0.11
CA THR A 19 3.52 -1.71 -0.87
C THR A 19 3.02 -2.00 -2.29
N ASN A 20 2.96 -3.28 -2.68
CA ASN A 20 2.44 -3.67 -3.99
C ASN A 20 0.97 -3.26 -4.19
N LYS A 21 0.15 -3.30 -3.13
CA LYS A 21 -1.24 -2.82 -3.20
C LYS A 21 -1.30 -1.32 -3.46
N LEU A 22 -0.46 -0.53 -2.78
CA LEU A 22 -0.39 0.91 -2.98
C LEU A 22 0.04 1.25 -4.41
N GLU A 23 1.10 0.60 -4.91
CA GLU A 23 1.60 0.82 -6.27
C GLU A 23 0.55 0.52 -7.34
N LYS A 24 -0.18 -0.60 -7.21
CA LYS A 24 -1.28 -0.93 -8.12
C LYS A 24 -2.38 0.13 -8.14
N LEU A 25 -2.73 0.67 -6.97
CA LEU A 25 -3.74 1.73 -6.88
C LEU A 25 -3.25 3.05 -7.49
N GLN A 26 -1.96 3.38 -7.32
CA GLN A 26 -1.36 4.55 -7.94
C GLN A 26 -1.34 4.44 -9.47
N ILE A 27 -0.93 3.29 -10.01
CA ILE A 27 -0.99 3.02 -11.46
C ILE A 27 -2.43 3.11 -11.97
N GLN A 28 -3.40 2.53 -11.24
CA GLN A 28 -4.81 2.62 -11.63
C GLN A 28 -5.30 4.07 -11.67
N HIS A 29 -4.94 4.88 -10.67
CA HIS A 29 -5.26 6.31 -10.63
C HIS A 29 -4.65 7.06 -11.82
N GLU A 30 -3.36 6.86 -12.09
CA GLU A 30 -2.67 7.50 -13.22
C GLU A 30 -3.30 7.14 -14.56
N ASN A 31 -3.61 5.86 -14.79
CA ASN A 31 -4.26 5.40 -16.03
C ASN A 31 -5.66 6.02 -16.21
N MET A 32 -6.45 6.11 -15.14
CA MET A 32 -7.79 6.71 -15.19
C MET A 32 -7.73 8.22 -15.38
N GLN A 33 -6.76 8.89 -14.75
CA GLN A 33 -6.54 10.33 -14.93
C GLN A 33 -6.08 10.64 -16.37
N GLN A 34 -5.20 9.82 -16.95
CA GLN A 34 -4.80 9.94 -18.35
C GLN A 34 -5.99 9.74 -19.29
N SER A 35 -6.78 8.68 -19.06
CA SER A 35 -7.97 8.37 -19.86
C SER A 35 -9.00 9.52 -19.84
N LEU A 36 -9.12 10.23 -18.71
CA LEU A 36 -9.98 11.42 -18.59
C LEU A 36 -9.46 12.60 -19.39
N ASN A 37 -8.16 12.87 -19.34
CA ASN A 37 -7.54 13.96 -20.09
C ASN A 37 -7.62 13.72 -21.60
N GLU A 38 -7.66 12.47 -22.05
CA GLU A 38 -7.75 12.10 -23.46
C GLU A 38 -9.21 12.07 -24.00
N ASN A 39 -10.21 11.82 -23.14
CA ASN A 39 -11.62 11.65 -23.53
C ASN A 39 -12.52 12.75 -22.95
N GLU A 40 -12.20 14.02 -23.21
CA GLU A 40 -12.85 15.21 -22.62
C GLU A 40 -14.38 15.34 -22.83
N GLN A 41 -15.05 14.45 -23.57
CA GLN A 41 -16.37 14.77 -24.13
C GLN A 41 -17.63 14.09 -23.56
N ASP A 42 -17.62 12.97 -22.80
CA ASP A 42 -18.95 12.34 -22.53
C ASP A 42 -19.23 11.55 -21.24
N ASN A 43 -18.32 11.41 -20.25
CA ASN A 43 -18.64 10.69 -18.98
C ASN A 43 -17.85 11.19 -17.76
N THR A 44 -17.76 12.50 -17.56
CA THR A 44 -16.88 13.10 -16.54
C THR A 44 -17.33 12.86 -15.09
N GLU A 45 -18.64 12.85 -14.78
CA GLU A 45 -19.10 12.73 -13.38
C GLU A 45 -18.83 11.35 -12.76
N ASP A 46 -19.14 10.27 -13.46
CA ASP A 46 -18.98 8.93 -12.91
C ASP A 46 -17.50 8.55 -12.80
N ILE A 47 -16.67 8.95 -13.77
CA ILE A 47 -15.22 8.73 -13.69
C ILE A 47 -14.59 9.60 -12.58
N GLN A 48 -15.08 10.82 -12.34
CA GLN A 48 -14.64 11.65 -11.21
C GLN A 48 -14.98 11.02 -9.85
N LYS A 49 -16.15 10.39 -9.71
CA LYS A 49 -16.51 9.63 -8.51
C LYS A 49 -15.58 8.43 -8.31
N GLU A 50 -15.28 7.69 -9.38
CA GLU A 50 -14.37 6.55 -9.31
C GLU A 50 -12.93 6.98 -8.98
N LEU A 51 -12.43 8.08 -9.55
CA LEU A 51 -11.14 8.67 -9.19
C LEU A 51 -11.10 9.05 -7.71
N SER A 52 -12.14 9.70 -7.21
CA SER A 52 -12.25 10.08 -5.80
C SER A 52 -12.21 8.85 -4.89
N ALA A 53 -12.93 7.78 -5.24
CA ALA A 53 -12.90 6.51 -4.51
C ALA A 53 -11.50 5.85 -4.55
N ILE A 54 -10.76 5.96 -5.65
CA ILE A 54 -9.39 5.46 -5.75
C ILE A 54 -8.44 6.28 -4.88
N ILE A 55 -8.59 7.61 -4.83
CA ILE A 55 -7.79 8.49 -3.96
C ILE A 55 -7.99 8.10 -2.48
N GLU A 56 -9.23 7.85 -2.06
CA GLU A 56 -9.51 7.36 -0.70
C GLU A 56 -8.81 6.02 -0.43
N ARG A 57 -8.92 5.06 -1.35
CA ARG A 57 -8.24 3.76 -1.26
C ARG A 57 -6.72 3.89 -1.21
N ILE A 58 -6.13 4.86 -1.93
CA ILE A 58 -4.71 5.17 -1.89
C ILE A 58 -4.33 5.68 -0.50
N SER A 59 -5.11 6.61 0.06
CA SER A 59 -4.88 7.15 1.42
C SER A 59 -4.92 6.05 2.49
N GLU A 60 -5.90 5.15 2.40
CA GLU A 60 -5.98 3.97 3.25
C GLU A 60 -4.76 3.05 3.07
N ALA A 61 -4.38 2.76 1.82
CA ALA A 61 -3.23 1.92 1.50
C ALA A 61 -1.91 2.50 2.03
N ILE A 62 -1.73 3.83 1.96
CA ILE A 62 -0.58 4.53 2.57
C ILE A 62 -0.56 4.28 4.08
N THR A 63 -1.71 4.40 4.74
CA THR A 63 -1.84 4.17 6.18
C THR A 63 -1.52 2.73 6.56
N VAL A 64 -2.02 1.75 5.80
CA VAL A 64 -1.72 0.33 5.98
C VAL A 64 -0.23 0.06 5.78
N ARG A 65 0.39 0.63 4.74
CA ARG A 65 1.83 0.50 4.48
C ARG A 65 2.66 1.07 5.65
N LYS A 66 2.30 2.24 6.17
CA LYS A 66 2.97 2.85 7.34
C LYS A 66 2.88 1.94 8.57
N LYS A 67 1.70 1.40 8.87
CA LYS A 67 1.50 0.45 9.99
C LYS A 67 2.34 -0.82 9.79
N ALA A 68 2.36 -1.38 8.58
CA ALA A 68 3.16 -2.55 8.28
C ALA A 68 4.67 -2.28 8.44
N LYS A 69 5.15 -1.09 8.04
CA LYS A 69 6.55 -0.67 8.23
C LYS A 69 6.93 -0.61 9.72
N SER A 70 6.05 -0.07 10.58
CA SER A 70 6.27 -0.05 12.03
C SER A 70 6.42 -1.46 12.59
N LYS A 71 5.56 -2.39 12.16
CA LYS A 71 5.62 -3.80 12.60
C LYS A 71 6.91 -4.50 12.19
N VAL A 72 7.48 -4.15 11.03
CA VAL A 72 8.80 -4.66 10.62
C VAL A 72 9.86 -4.18 11.61
N ALA A 73 9.92 -2.87 11.88
CA ALA A 73 10.89 -2.30 12.82
C ALA A 73 10.77 -2.88 14.24
N GLU A 74 9.54 -3.08 14.73
CA GLU A 74 9.28 -3.75 16.01
C GLU A 74 9.78 -5.20 16.02
N ALA A 75 9.56 -5.95 14.94
CA ALA A 75 10.02 -7.33 14.82
C ALA A 75 11.56 -7.42 14.71
N GLU A 76 12.20 -6.48 14.02
CA GLU A 76 13.67 -6.37 13.93
C GLU A 76 14.29 -6.12 15.31
N MET A 77 13.76 -5.13 16.04
CA MET A 77 14.16 -4.82 17.41
C MET A 77 14.03 -6.05 18.32
N PHE A 78 12.93 -6.78 18.19
CA PHE A 78 12.71 -8.01 18.95
C PHE A 78 13.72 -9.09 18.61
N VAL A 79 14.03 -9.31 17.32
CA VAL A 79 15.05 -10.28 16.90
C VAL A 79 16.42 -9.92 17.45
N MET A 80 16.81 -8.63 17.37
CA MET A 80 18.08 -8.14 17.91
C MET A 80 18.18 -8.37 19.42
N ARG A 81 17.13 -8.03 20.17
CA ARG A 81 17.09 -8.22 21.63
C ARG A 81 17.26 -9.67 22.09
N ASN A 82 16.84 -10.65 21.29
CA ASN A 82 16.96 -12.08 21.65
C ASN A 82 18.19 -12.76 21.05
N LYS A 83 18.99 -12.02 20.27
CA LYS A 83 20.24 -12.52 19.70
C LYS A 83 21.45 -12.20 20.59
N TYR A 84 21.32 -11.16 21.41
CA TYR A 84 22.21 -10.80 22.51
C TYR A 84 21.63 -11.29 23.84
#